data_AF-F3GML9-F1
#
_entry.id   AF-F3GML9-F1
#
_cell.length_a   1.000
_cell.length_b   1.000
_cell.length_c   1.000
_cell.angle_alpha   90.00
_cell.angle_beta   90.00
_cell.angle_gamma   90.00
#
_symmetry.space_group_name_H-M   'P 1'
#
loop_
_entity.id
_entity.type
_entity.pdbx_description
1 polymer ?
#
loop_
_entity_poly.entity_id
_entity_poly.type
_entity_poly.pdbx_seq_one_letter_code
_entity_poly.pdbx_strand_id
1 'polypeptide(L)'
;AVIAMTFLGGAYLTEILRAGIEAVPKAQIESGLSIGLSRWQLLRHVILPQAGILSLPALFANFVFLLKETTVVSAVAVPEILYTTKSYIALYYKTYEMLAVMTGLCVLLF
;
A
#
# COMPACT_ATOMS: atom_id res chain seq x y z
N ALA A 1 -4.95 -14.13 -1.04
CA ALA A 1 -4.22 -13.00 -0.44
C ALA A 1 -4.46 -11.70 -1.20
N VAL A 2 -4.18 -11.65 -2.51
CA VAL A 2 -4.26 -10.42 -3.34
C VAL A 2 -5.63 -9.71 -3.26
N ILE A 3 -6.74 -10.42 -3.44
CA ILE A 3 -8.10 -9.81 -3.41
C ILE A 3 -8.40 -9.14 -2.06
N ALA A 4 -8.02 -9.79 -0.95
CA ALA A 4 -8.22 -9.26 0.39
C ALA A 4 -7.36 -8.00 0.63
N MET A 5 -6.11 -8.00 0.15
CA MET A 5 -5.25 -6.81 0.20
C MET A 5 -5.75 -5.68 -0.71
N THR A 6 -6.30 -5.99 -1.89
CA THR A 6 -6.86 -4.97 -2.77
C THR A 6 -8.07 -4.29 -2.14
N PHE A 7 -8.96 -5.05 -1.47
CA PHE A 7 -10.11 -4.48 -0.77
C PHE A 7 -9.68 -3.62 0.43
N LEU A 8 -8.73 -4.12 1.23
CA LEU A 8 -8.20 -3.38 2.37
C LEU A 8 -7.49 -2.09 1.91
N GLY A 9 -6.57 -2.21 0.95
CA GLY A 9 -5.84 -1.07 0.39
C GLY A 9 -6.75 -0.05 -0.29
N GLY A 10 -7.78 -0.51 -1.02
CA GLY A 10 -8.78 0.36 -1.64
C GLY A 10 -9.64 1.12 -0.62
N ALA A 11 -10.03 0.46 0.48
CA ALA A 11 -10.74 1.12 1.57
C ALA A 11 -9.87 2.20 2.24
N TYR A 12 -8.60 1.88 2.52
CA TYR A 12 -7.64 2.84 3.07
C TYR A 12 -7.41 4.03 2.14
N LEU A 13 -7.25 3.79 0.84
CA LEU A 13 -7.05 4.85 -0.14
C LEU A 13 -8.26 5.78 -0.23
N THR A 14 -9.48 5.22 -0.19
CA THR A 14 -10.73 5.98 -0.20
C THR A 14 -10.82 6.89 1.03
N GLU A 15 -10.46 6.37 2.20
CA GLU A 15 -10.49 7.13 3.45
C GLU A 15 -9.42 8.24 3.48
N ILE A 16 -8.23 7.98 2.94
CA ILE A 16 -7.17 8.98 2.79
C ILE A 16 -7.64 10.13 1.90
N LEU A 17 -8.27 9.85 0.75
CA LEU A 17 -8.81 10.87 -0.13
C LEU A 17 -9.96 11.66 0.52
N ARG A 18 -10.86 10.96 1.23
CA ARG A 18 -11.96 11.58 1.98
C ARG A 18 -11.42 12.54 3.05
N ALA A 19 -10.47 12.08 3.84
CA ALA A 19 -9.81 12.86 4.88
C ALA A 19 -9.04 14.06 4.28
N GLY A 20 -8.41 13.88 3.12
CA GLY A 20 -7.73 14.96 2.41
C GLY A 20 -8.66 16.07 1.95
N ILE A 21 -9.86 15.73 1.47
CA ILE A 21 -10.89 16.71 1.11
C ILE A 21 -11.42 17.42 2.36
N GLU A 22 -11.64 16.68 3.45
CA GLU A 22 -12.13 17.24 4.72
C GLU A 22 -11.08 18.12 5.44
N ALA A 23 -9.79 17.87 5.20
CA ALA A 23 -8.69 18.66 5.73
C ALA A 23 -8.57 20.06 5.08
N VAL A 24 -9.26 20.33 3.97
CA VAL A 24 -9.26 21.66 3.34
C VAL A 24 -9.96 22.68 4.25
N PRO A 25 -9.30 23.79 4.62
CA PRO A 25 -9.89 24.78 5.51
C PRO A 25 -11.18 25.38 4.94
N LYS A 26 -12.25 25.37 5.76
CA LYS A 26 -13.54 25.99 5.39
C LYS A 26 -13.40 27.47 5.00
N ALA A 27 -12.46 28.19 5.62
CA ALA A 27 -12.16 29.58 5.28
C ALA A 27 -11.76 29.78 3.81
N GLN A 28 -11.06 28.82 3.18
CA GLN A 28 -10.69 28.91 1.77
C GLN A 28 -11.89 28.66 0.84
N ILE A 29 -12.81 27.79 1.27
CA ILE A 29 -14.08 27.54 0.57
C ILE A 29 -14.95 28.81 0.62
N GLU A 30 -15.11 29.41 1.80
CA GLU A 30 -15.87 30.64 2.00
C GLU A 30 -15.24 31.84 1.28
N SER A 31 -13.91 31.96 1.29
CA SER A 31 -13.18 32.99 0.54
C SER A 31 -13.40 32.85 -0.97
N GLY A 32 -13.35 31.61 -1.48
CA GLY A 32 -13.57 31.34 -2.90
C GLY A 32 -14.99 31.69 -3.36
N LEU A 33 -16.00 31.40 -2.53
CA LEU A 33 -17.38 31.82 -2.78
C LEU A 33 -17.53 33.35 -2.72
N SER A 34 -16.82 34.01 -1.81
CA SER A 34 -16.86 35.47 -1.64
C SER A 34 -16.25 36.24 -2.82
N ILE A 35 -15.28 35.65 -3.52
CA ILE A 35 -14.71 36.20 -4.77
C ILE A 35 -15.49 35.80 -6.03
N GLY A 36 -16.65 35.17 -5.88
CA GLY A 36 -17.54 34.83 -6.99
C GLY A 36 -17.23 33.53 -7.73
N LEU A 37 -16.41 32.62 -7.16
CA LEU A 37 -16.20 31.30 -7.79
C LEU A 37 -17.48 30.47 -7.72
N SER A 38 -17.85 29.86 -8.85
CA SER A 38 -18.87 28.81 -8.88
C SER A 38 -18.38 27.56 -8.13
N ARG A 39 -19.31 26.73 -7.65
CA ARG A 39 -18.98 25.47 -6.94
C ARG A 39 -18.03 24.57 -7.73
N TRP A 40 -18.18 24.52 -9.06
CA TRP A 40 -17.30 23.76 -9.94
C TRP A 40 -15.90 24.35 -10.05
N GLN A 41 -15.77 25.67 -10.13
CA GLN A 41 -14.48 26.34 -10.13
C GLN A 41 -13.76 26.19 -8.80
N LEU A 42 -14.50 26.29 -7.69
CA LEU A 42 -13.98 26.08 -6.34
C LEU A 42 -13.44 24.66 -6.15
N LEU A 43 -14.21 23.65 -6.59
CA LEU A 43 -13.79 22.26 -6.52
C LEU A 43 -12.51 22.01 -7.31
N ARG A 44 -12.44 22.52 -8.55
CA ARG A 44 -11.32 22.27 -9.47
C ARG A 44 -10.05 23.04 -9.11
N HIS A 45 -10.16 24.29 -8.67
CA HIS A 45 -9.00 25.17 -8.47
C HIS A 45 -8.54 25.28 -7.02
N VAL A 46 -9.41 24.96 -6.05
CA VAL A 46 -9.10 25.09 -4.61
C VAL A 46 -9.10 23.72 -3.96
N ILE A 47 -10.25 23.05 -3.93
CA ILE A 47 -10.45 21.86 -3.10
C ILE A 47 -9.61 20.68 -3.60
N LEU A 48 -9.73 20.28 -4.88
CA LEU A 48 -9.00 19.14 -5.44
C LEU A 48 -7.46 19.26 -5.33
N PRO A 49 -6.81 20.35 -5.77
CA PRO A 49 -5.36 20.46 -5.69
C PRO A 49 -4.85 20.49 -4.24
N GLN A 50 -5.56 21.17 -3.33
CA GLN A 50 -5.18 21.22 -1.93
C GLN A 50 -5.40 19.87 -1.22
N ALA A 51 -6.56 19.24 -1.44
CA ALA A 51 -6.86 17.92 -0.91
C ALA A 51 -5.84 16.88 -1.35
N GLY A 52 -5.38 16.94 -2.61
CA GLY A 52 -4.31 16.09 -3.12
C GLY A 52 -3.00 16.27 -2.35
N ILE A 53 -2.57 17.53 -2.12
CA ILE A 53 -1.36 17.83 -1.36
C ILE A 53 -1.48 17.41 0.11
N LEU A 54 -2.64 17.63 0.73
CA LEU A 54 -2.93 17.21 2.11
C LEU A 54 -2.99 15.68 2.26
N SER A 55 -3.40 14.96 1.21
CA SER A 55 -3.46 13.49 1.20
C SER A 55 -2.09 12.84 0.98
N LEU A 56 -1.14 13.52 0.34
CA LEU A 56 0.17 12.96 -0.03
C LEU A 56 0.93 12.35 1.17
N PRO A 57 1.07 13.04 2.33
CA PRO A 57 1.75 12.48 3.49
C PRO A 57 1.13 11.16 3.97
N ALA A 58 -0.21 11.09 4.03
CA ALA A 58 -0.93 9.90 4.46
C ALA A 58 -0.80 8.75 3.44
N LEU A 59 -0.78 9.07 2.15
CA LEU A 59 -0.48 8.13 1.06
C LEU A 59 0.92 7.53 1.21
N PHE A 60 1.94 8.36 1.47
CA PHE A 60 3.30 7.88 1.71
C PHE A 60 3.41 7.04 2.99
N ALA A 61 2.70 7.43 4.05
CA ALA A 61 2.68 6.63 5.28
C ALA A 61 2.08 5.23 5.05
N ASN A 62 0.99 5.14 4.29
CA ASN A 62 0.37 3.87 3.93
C ASN A 62 1.30 3.02 3.05
N PHE A 63 1.99 3.64 2.09
CA PHE A 63 2.98 2.96 1.25
C PHE A 63 4.15 2.39 2.07
N VAL A 64 4.70 3.15 3.00
CA VAL A 64 5.76 2.67 3.90
C VAL A 64 5.26 1.55 4.81
N PHE A 65 4.01 1.63 5.28
CA PHE A 65 3.40 0.56 6.06
C PHE A 65 3.28 -0.75 5.27
N LEU A 66 2.77 -0.68 4.03
CA LEU A 66 2.68 -1.84 3.14
C LEU A 66 4.06 -2.43 2.82
N LEU A 67 5.08 -1.59 2.59
CA LEU A 67 6.45 -2.05 2.39
C LEU A 67 7.02 -2.76 3.64
N LYS A 68 6.70 -2.27 4.85
CA LYS A 68 7.13 -2.95 6.08
C LYS A 68 6.48 -4.32 6.21
N GLU A 69 5.18 -4.42 5.98
CA GLU A 69 4.46 -5.70 6.05
C GLU A 69 5.02 -6.71 5.04
N THR A 70 5.31 -6.30 3.79
CA THR A 70 5.89 -7.22 2.79
C THR A 70 7.32 -7.63 3.09
N THR A 71 8.16 -6.69 3.55
CA THR A 71 9.56 -6.99 3.89
C THR A 71 9.68 -7.84 5.15
N VAL A 72 8.85 -7.64 6.16
CA VAL A 72 8.85 -8.46 7.39
C VAL A 72 8.42 -9.89 7.07
N VAL A 73 7.36 -10.08 6.28
CA VAL A 73 6.91 -11.42 5.86
C VAL A 73 8.00 -12.14 5.08
N SER A 74 8.67 -11.45 4.15
CA SER A 74 9.76 -12.03 3.36
C SER A 74 11.00 -12.36 4.20
N ALA A 75 11.42 -11.45 5.09
CA ALA A 75 12.60 -11.61 5.93
C ALA A 75 12.49 -12.79 6.90
N VAL A 76 11.27 -13.13 7.34
CA VAL A 76 11.02 -14.29 8.21
C VAL A 76 10.78 -15.58 7.42
N ALA A 77 10.01 -15.51 6.33
CA ALA A 77 9.65 -16.71 5.56
C ALA A 77 10.82 -17.31 4.77
N VAL A 78 11.68 -16.48 4.17
CA VAL A 78 12.78 -16.97 3.32
C VAL A 78 13.81 -17.82 4.11
N PRO A 79 14.28 -17.40 5.30
CA PRO A 79 15.16 -18.23 6.12
C PRO A 79 14.52 -19.54 6.59
N GLU A 80 13.24 -19.53 6.97
CA GLU A 80 12.53 -20.75 7.38
C GLU A 80 12.39 -21.76 6.24
N ILE A 81 12.03 -21.28 5.04
CA ILE A 81 11.96 -22.12 3.85
C ILE A 81 13.34 -22.70 3.53
N LEU A 82 14.38 -21.87 3.54
CA LEU A 82 15.76 -22.32 3.27
C LEU A 82 16.22 -23.38 4.28
N TYR A 83 15.93 -23.17 5.57
CA TYR A 83 16.27 -24.12 6.63
C TYR A 83 15.58 -25.47 6.41
N THR A 84 14.28 -25.43 6.10
CA THR A 84 13.49 -26.62 5.82
C THR A 84 14.01 -27.34 4.57
N THR A 85 14.27 -26.62 3.48
CA THR A 85 14.85 -27.16 2.25
C THR A 85 16.20 -27.83 2.50
N LYS A 86 17.10 -27.20 3.28
CA LYS A 86 18.39 -27.78 3.66
C LYS A 86 18.24 -29.09 4.44
N SER A 87 17.29 -29.15 5.37
CA SER A 87 16.98 -30.37 6.14
C SER A 87 16.51 -31.51 5.23
N TYR A 88 15.58 -31.23 4.31
CA TYR A 88 15.11 -32.22 3.34
C TYR A 88 16.19 -32.67 2.34
N ILE A 89 17.07 -31.77 1.91
CA ILE A 89 18.22 -32.13 1.07
C ILE A 89 19.15 -33.08 1.81
N ALA A 90 19.40 -32.84 3.10
CA ALA A 90 20.26 -33.70 3.92
C ALA A 90 19.68 -35.11 4.15
N LEU A 91 18.34 -35.22 4.24
CA LEU A 91 17.66 -36.50 4.46
C LEU A 91 17.50 -37.34 3.17
N TYR A 92 17.18 -36.70 2.04
CA TYR A 92 16.78 -37.39 0.82
C TYR A 92 17.79 -37.28 -0.33
N TYR A 93 18.85 -36.48 -0.19
CA TYR A 93 19.90 -36.22 -1.20
C TYR A 93 19.38 -35.71 -2.57
N LYS A 94 18.09 -35.37 -2.66
CA LYS A 94 17.43 -34.86 -3.86
C LYS A 94 17.55 -33.34 -3.99
N THR A 95 18.77 -32.88 -4.21
CA THR A 95 19.12 -31.44 -4.22
C THR A 95 18.34 -30.64 -5.27
N TYR A 96 18.25 -31.12 -6.51
CA TYR A 96 17.62 -30.39 -7.60
C TYR A 96 16.09 -30.25 -7.45
N GLU A 97 15.41 -31.33 -7.05
CA GLU A 97 13.95 -31.31 -6.81
C GLU A 97 13.60 -30.34 -5.66
N MET A 98 14.37 -30.39 -4.57
CA MET A 98 14.12 -29.54 -3.39
C MET A 98 14.42 -28.04 -3.65
N LEU A 99 15.46 -27.73 -4.43
CA LEU A 99 15.74 -26.36 -4.88
C LEU A 99 14.67 -25.83 -5.84
N ALA A 100 14.12 -26.68 -6.72
CA ALA A 100 13.03 -26.31 -7.61
C ALA A 100 11.74 -25.97 -6.82
N VAL A 101 11.40 -26.78 -5.80
CA VAL A 101 10.26 -26.50 -4.91
C VAL A 101 10.47 -25.21 -4.13
N MET A 102 11.65 -24.99 -3.54
CA MET A 102 11.98 -23.74 -2.84
C MET A 102 11.80 -22.53 -3.75
N THR A 103 12.32 -22.60 -4.98
CA THR A 103 12.21 -21.49 -5.96
C THR A 103 10.74 -21.21 -6.32
N GLY A 104 9.94 -22.25 -6.56
CA GLY A 104 8.51 -22.10 -6.83
C GLY A 104 7.73 -21.51 -5.65
N LEU A 105 8.08 -21.90 -4.41
CA LEU A 105 7.43 -21.40 -3.20
C LEU A 105 7.80 -19.93 -2.93
N CYS A 106 9.05 -19.54 -3.17
CA CYS A 106 9.45 -18.13 -3.15
C CYS A 106 8.67 -17.31 -4.18
N VAL A 107 8.58 -17.77 -5.44
CA VAL A 107 7.85 -17.05 -6.50
C VAL A 107 6.35 -16.93 -6.21
N LEU A 108 5.75 -17.87 -5.47
CA LEU A 108 4.34 -17.77 -5.04
C LEU A 108 4.13 -16.81 -3.86
N LEU A 109 5.16 -16.57 -3.05
CA LEU A 109 5.14 -15.66 -1.92
C LEU A 109 5.33 -14.18 -2.33
N PHE A 110 5.91 -13.94 -3.51
CA PHE A 110 6.11 -12.62 -4.11
C PHE A 110 5.07 -12.33 -5.20
#